data_AF-A0A346YUP2-F1
#
_entry.id   AF-A0A346YUP2-F1
#
_cell.length_a   1.000
_cell.length_b   1.000
_cell.length_c   1.000
_cell.angle_alpha   90.00
_cell.angle_beta   90.00
_cell.angle_gamma   90.00
#
_symmetry.space_group_name_H-M   'P 1'
#
loop_
_entity.id
_entity.type
_entity.pdbx_description
1 polymer ?
#
loop_
_entity_poly.entity_id
_entity_poly.type
_entity_poly.pdbx_seq_one_letter_code
_entity_poly.pdbx_strand_id
1 'polypeptide(L)'
;MYDMSNERAFGQGDTLGGRISLARAAKGISVEDAANLNDVDPDVWTTWENDRDAPATHLLETVALTLDVSLLWLLDGRGFGPMWRREA
;
A
#
# COMPACT_ATOMS: atom_id res chain seq x y z
N MET A 1 -9.59 -16.43 17.10
CA MET A 1 -10.29 -16.75 15.85
C MET A 1 -9.68 -15.84 14.79
N TYR A 2 -8.91 -16.38 13.85
CA TYR A 2 -8.36 -15.60 12.73
C TYR A 2 -9.54 -15.19 11.85
N ASP A 3 -9.77 -13.89 11.68
CA ASP A 3 -10.83 -13.39 10.83
C ASP A 3 -10.46 -13.60 9.35
N MET A 4 -10.97 -14.68 8.76
CA MET A 4 -10.78 -15.01 7.35
C MET A 4 -11.53 -14.07 6.38
N SER A 5 -12.27 -13.08 6.87
CA SER A 5 -12.94 -12.12 6.00
C SER A 5 -11.97 -11.14 5.31
N ASN A 6 -10.73 -10.99 5.83
CA ASN A 6 -9.74 -10.08 5.26
C ASN A 6 -8.84 -10.69 4.16
N GLU A 7 -9.07 -11.95 3.76
CA GLU A 7 -8.32 -12.62 2.69
C GLU A 7 -8.78 -12.24 1.27
N ARG A 8 -9.78 -11.35 1.12
CA ARG A 8 -10.34 -10.95 -0.18
C ARG A 8 -9.94 -9.54 -0.62
N ALA A 9 -8.73 -9.09 -0.31
CA ALA A 9 -8.18 -7.90 -0.95
C ALA A 9 -7.67 -8.27 -2.36
N PHE A 10 -8.48 -8.01 -3.38
CA PHE A 10 -8.22 -8.26 -4.80
C PHE A 10 -7.03 -7.44 -5.35
N GLY A 11 -5.79 -7.74 -4.93
CA GLY A 11 -4.58 -7.09 -5.46
C GLY A 11 -3.77 -7.95 -6.45
N GLN A 12 -4.20 -9.20 -6.67
CA GLN A 12 -3.55 -10.10 -7.62
C GLN A 12 -3.81 -9.60 -9.05
N GLY A 13 -2.74 -9.49 -9.84
CA GLY A 13 -2.82 -8.96 -11.21
C GLY A 13 -2.61 -7.46 -11.32
N ASP A 14 -2.63 -6.71 -10.21
CA ASP A 14 -2.25 -5.29 -10.20
C ASP A 14 -0.73 -5.11 -10.27
N THR A 15 -0.30 -3.92 -10.69
CA THR A 15 1.10 -3.48 -10.56
C THR A 15 1.43 -3.15 -9.10
N LEU A 16 2.72 -3.02 -8.79
CA LEU A 16 3.15 -2.56 -7.47
C LEU A 16 2.62 -1.15 -7.18
N GLY A 17 2.69 -0.23 -8.15
CA GLY A 17 2.16 1.12 -8.02
C GLY A 17 0.66 1.14 -7.80
N GLY A 18 -0.09 0.31 -8.54
CA GLY A 18 -1.52 0.13 -8.34
C GLY A 18 -1.87 -0.29 -6.91
N ARG A 19 -1.12 -1.23 -6.32
CA ARG A 19 -1.33 -1.65 -4.93
C ARG A 19 -0.95 -0.59 -3.90
N ILE A 20 0.11 0.18 -4.12
CA ILE A 20 0.49 1.32 -3.26
C ILE A 20 -0.65 2.36 -3.25
N SER A 21 -1.10 2.76 -4.43
CA SER A 21 -2.20 3.71 -4.63
C SER A 21 -3.51 3.23 -3.97
N LEU A 22 -3.89 1.98 -4.22
CA LEU A 22 -5.09 1.36 -3.65
C LEU A 22 -5.05 1.35 -2.11
N ALA A 23 -3.93 0.90 -1.54
CA ALA A 23 -3.82 0.79 -0.09
C ALA A 23 -3.77 2.16 0.60
N ARG A 24 -3.09 3.15 -0.01
CA ARG A 24 -3.09 4.54 0.49
C ARG A 24 -4.49 5.12 0.50
N ALA A 25 -5.23 4.95 -0.60
CA ALA A 25 -6.60 5.43 -0.72
C ALA A 25 -7.53 4.79 0.32
N ALA A 26 -7.41 3.48 0.54
CA ALA A 26 -8.20 2.77 1.54
C ALA A 26 -7.87 3.19 2.99
N LYS A 27 -6.59 3.48 3.28
CA LYS A 27 -6.15 4.02 4.57
C LYS A 27 -6.62 5.47 4.80
N GLY A 28 -6.88 6.21 3.71
CA GLY A 28 -7.42 7.56 3.75
C GLY A 28 -6.38 8.63 4.06
N ILE A 29 -5.13 8.45 3.63
CA ILE A 29 -4.04 9.43 3.80
C ILE A 29 -3.68 10.09 2.46
N SER A 30 -3.19 11.33 2.53
CA SER A 30 -2.73 12.07 1.34
C SER A 30 -1.41 11.50 0.79
N VAL A 31 -1.02 11.91 -0.42
CA VAL A 31 0.29 11.57 -0.98
C VAL A 31 1.40 12.18 -0.13
N GLU A 32 1.20 13.41 0.33
CA GLU A 32 2.10 14.15 1.19
C GLU A 32 2.30 13.43 2.53
N ASP A 33 1.22 12.96 3.15
CA ASP A 33 1.31 12.18 4.40
C ASP A 33 2.07 10.87 4.18
N ALA A 34 1.78 10.15 3.10
CA ALA A 34 2.43 8.88 2.80
C ALA A 34 3.93 9.05 2.54
N ALA A 35 4.31 10.08 1.79
CA ALA A 35 5.68 10.45 1.51
C ALA A 35 6.44 10.85 2.79
N ASN A 36 5.84 11.73 3.61
CA ASN A 36 6.41 12.15 4.89
C ASN A 36 6.61 10.97 5.86
N LEU A 37 5.68 10.03 5.92
CA LEU A 37 5.78 8.83 6.76
C LEU A 37 6.88 7.86 6.30
N ASN A 38 7.30 7.93 5.03
CA ASN A 38 8.36 7.11 4.46
C ASN A 38 9.67 7.87 4.23
N ASP A 39 9.77 9.11 4.70
CA ASP A 39 10.94 10.00 4.54
C ASP A 39 11.39 10.15 3.08
N VAL A 40 10.42 10.31 2.18
CA VAL A 40 10.64 10.58 0.75
C VAL A 40 9.90 11.84 0.30
N ASP A 41 10.35 12.40 -0.83
CA ASP A 41 9.65 13.51 -1.48
C ASP A 41 8.28 13.06 -2.03
N PRO A 42 7.22 13.87 -1.94
CA PRO A 42 5.91 13.57 -2.54
C PRO A 42 5.96 13.24 -4.04
N ASP A 43 6.87 13.85 -4.80
CA ASP A 43 7.06 13.54 -6.22
C ASP A 43 7.59 12.11 -6.40
N VAL A 44 8.53 11.67 -5.55
CA VAL A 44 9.05 10.30 -5.54
C VAL A 44 7.93 9.31 -5.23
N TRP A 45 7.13 9.56 -4.18
CA TRP A 45 5.97 8.73 -3.87
C TRP A 45 4.99 8.61 -5.05
N THR A 46 4.72 9.75 -5.71
CA THR A 46 3.86 9.82 -6.89
C THR A 46 4.42 8.98 -8.05
N THR A 47 5.74 8.93 -8.24
CA THR A 47 6.33 8.04 -9.26
C THR A 47 6.07 6.57 -8.97
N TRP A 48 6.04 6.16 -7.70
CA TRP A 48 5.73 4.79 -7.30
C TRP A 48 4.28 4.45 -7.61
N GLU A 49 3.32 5.30 -7.25
CA GLU A 49 1.89 5.07 -7.52
C GLU A 49 1.55 5.01 -9.01
N ASN A 50 2.33 5.68 -9.86
CA ASN A 50 2.14 5.74 -11.31
C ASN A 50 3.01 4.74 -12.10
N ASP A 51 3.63 3.76 -11.43
CA ASP A 51 4.51 2.75 -12.04
C ASP A 51 5.66 3.36 -12.86
N ARG A 52 6.14 4.55 -12.47
CA ARG A 52 7.28 5.23 -13.09
C ARG A 52 8.60 4.87 -12.43
N ASP A 53 8.55 4.49 -11.16
CA ASP A 53 9.66 3.92 -10.38
C ASP A 53 9.08 2.97 -9.31
N ALA A 54 9.93 2.34 -8.52
CA ALA A 54 9.53 1.49 -7.40
C ALA A 54 10.30 1.86 -6.12
N PRO A 55 9.71 1.60 -4.93
CA PRO A 55 10.44 1.71 -3.69
C PRO A 55 11.68 0.80 -3.69
N ALA A 56 12.79 1.30 -3.16
CA ALA A 56 13.97 0.47 -2.94
C ALA A 56 13.62 -0.71 -2.01
N THR A 57 14.30 -1.84 -2.16
CA THR A 57 13.95 -3.08 -1.44
C THR A 57 13.86 -2.90 0.08
N HIS A 58 14.76 -2.10 0.66
CA HIS A 58 14.79 -1.82 2.10
C HIS A 58 13.61 -0.95 2.59
N LEU A 59 12.90 -0.26 1.69
CA LEU A 59 11.72 0.55 2.02
C LEU A 59 10.42 -0.25 1.93
N LEU A 60 10.40 -1.41 1.27
CA LEU A 60 9.16 -2.16 1.00
C LEU A 60 8.41 -2.55 2.29
N GLU A 61 9.15 -2.89 3.35
CA GLU A 61 8.54 -3.21 4.64
C GLU A 61 7.94 -1.97 5.31
N THR A 62 8.65 -0.84 5.28
CA THR A 62 8.16 0.46 5.79
C THR A 62 6.93 0.94 5.03
N VAL A 63 6.91 0.76 3.71
CA VAL A 63 5.75 1.10 2.87
C VAL A 63 4.56 0.22 3.26
N ALA A 64 4.75 -1.10 3.40
CA ALA A 64 3.67 -2.01 3.79
C ALA A 64 3.09 -1.65 5.17
N LEU A 65 3.95 -1.37 6.16
CA LEU A 65 3.54 -0.92 7.49
C LEU A 65 2.81 0.43 7.43
N THR A 66 3.31 1.38 6.64
CA THR A 66 2.66 2.69 6.47
C THR A 66 1.27 2.56 5.86
N LEU A 67 1.05 1.58 4.99
CA LEU A 67 -0.23 1.40 4.29
C LEU A 67 -1.18 0.43 5.00
N ASP A 68 -0.82 -0.06 6.19
CA ASP A 68 -1.56 -1.10 6.94
C ASP A 68 -1.86 -2.33 6.07
N VAL A 69 -0.86 -2.83 5.35
CA VAL A 69 -0.93 -4.07 4.56
C VAL A 69 0.23 -4.99 4.89
N SER A 70 0.10 -6.28 4.58
CA SER A 70 1.25 -7.20 4.66
C SER A 70 2.20 -6.97 3.50
N LEU A 71 3.50 -7.21 3.73
CA LEU A 71 4.51 -7.16 2.67
C LEU A 71 4.17 -8.12 1.51
N LEU A 72 3.63 -9.30 1.81
CA LEU A 72 3.19 -10.26 0.77
C LEU A 72 2.07 -9.68 -0.09
N TRP A 73 1.14 -8.94 0.51
CA TRP A 73 0.07 -8.29 -0.25
C TRP A 73 0.61 -7.15 -1.10
N LEU A 74 1.51 -6.33 -0.55
CA LEU A 74 2.15 -5.26 -1.32
C LEU A 74 2.90 -5.79 -2.54
N LEU A 75 3.61 -6.92 -2.40
CA LEU A 75 4.43 -7.46 -3.48
C LEU A 75 3.64 -8.27 -4.51
N ASP A 76 2.59 -8.96 -4.10
CA ASP A 76 1.94 -9.96 -4.97
C ASP A 76 0.41 -10.02 -4.85
N GLY A 77 -0.18 -9.13 -4.05
CA GLY A 77 -1.63 -9.06 -3.85
C GLY A 77 -2.21 -10.21 -3.03
N ARG A 78 -1.38 -11.02 -2.36
CA ARG A 78 -1.80 -12.12 -1.48
C ARG A 78 -1.62 -11.78 0.00
N GLY A 79 -2.54 -12.24 0.84
CA GLY A 79 -2.47 -12.03 2.29
C GLY A 79 -3.27 -10.83 2.75
N PHE A 80 -2.83 -10.21 3.84
CA PHE A 80 -3.53 -9.09 4.48
C PHE A 80 -3.40 -7.83 3.61
N GLY A 81 -4.48 -7.44 2.94
CA GLY A 81 -4.56 -6.22 2.13
C GLY A 81 -5.37 -5.12 2.80
N PRO A 82 -5.63 -4.02 2.06
CA PRO A 82 -6.16 -2.81 2.65
C PRO A 82 -7.59 -2.98 3.15
N MET A 83 -7.86 -2.39 4.31
CA MET A 83 -9.19 -2.29 4.88
C MET A 83 -9.77 -0.91 4.60
N TRP A 84 -10.86 -0.86 3.85
CA TRP A 84 -11.65 0.38 3.73
C TRP A 84 -12.26 0.69 5.08
N ARG A 85 -11.87 1.83 5.66
CA ARG A 85 -12.50 2.32 6.89
C ARG A 85 -13.99 2.48 6.61
N ARG A 86 -14.82 1.61 7.21
CA ARG A 86 -16.27 1.80 7.19
C ARG A 86 -16.56 3.04 8.03
N GLU A 87 -17.13 4.05 7.41
CA GLU A 87 -17.73 5.16 8.15
C GLU A 87 -18.79 4.58 9.11
N ALA A 88 -18.81 5.10 10.34
CA ALA A 88 -19.75 4.72 11.39
C ALA A 88 -21.12 5.35 11.17
#